data_AF-A0A923C0D4-F1
#
_entry.id   AF-A0A923C0D4-F1
#
_cell.length_a   1.000
_cell.length_b   1.000
_cell.length_c   1.000
_cell.angle_alpha   90.00
_cell.angle_beta   90.00
_cell.angle_gamma   90.00
#
_symmetry.space_group_name_H-M   'P 1'
#
loop_
_entity.id
_entity.type
_entity.pdbx_description
1 polymer ?
#
loop_
_entity_poly.entity_id
_entity_poly.type
_entity_poly.pdbx_seq_one_letter_code
_entity_poly.pdbx_strand_id
1 'polypeptide(L)'
;MKHLTACLAGLALALPAFAQLTDVHTAQQARAHNACPALVARHDAAIAAGKVTSYYAEDCTCIADSIAWEGWDEISEELTGEYMSEADAIMVADTLSSAPTIDDAVTLIYDSISLPGSAVLSNCFAK
;
A
#
# COMPACT_ATOMS: atom_id res chain seq x y z
N MET A 1 -31.88 19.71 46.96
CA MET A 1 -31.46 19.95 45.56
C MET A 1 -29.93 19.89 45.58
N LYS A 2 -29.25 18.75 45.54
CA LYS A 2 -29.20 17.66 44.56
C LYS A 2 -28.69 18.13 43.19
N HIS A 3 -27.51 17.63 42.85
CA HIS A 3 -26.81 17.63 41.55
C HIS A 3 -25.95 18.85 41.22
N LEU A 4 -24.62 18.66 41.26
CA LEU A 4 -23.67 19.07 40.21
C LEU A 4 -22.28 18.54 40.60
N THR A 5 -22.15 17.23 40.46
CA THR A 5 -20.86 16.53 40.41
C THR A 5 -20.79 15.91 39.01
N ALA A 6 -19.59 15.94 38.41
CA ALA A 6 -19.21 15.35 37.12
C ALA A 6 -19.54 16.17 35.87
N CYS A 7 -18.50 16.84 35.34
CA CYS A 7 -18.31 17.07 33.90
C CYS A 7 -16.85 17.51 33.60
N LEU A 8 -15.86 16.73 34.05
CA LEU A 8 -14.45 16.94 33.70
C LEU A 8 -13.73 15.63 33.30
N ALA A 9 -14.48 14.68 32.73
CA ALA A 9 -13.92 13.40 32.25
C ALA A 9 -14.34 13.08 30.79
N GLY A 10 -14.64 14.11 29.99
CA GLY A 10 -15.22 13.93 28.65
C GLY A 10 -14.31 14.31 27.47
N LEU A 11 -13.06 14.72 27.71
CA LEU A 11 -12.18 15.28 26.67
C LEU A 11 -10.93 14.44 26.37
N ALA A 12 -10.88 13.19 26.83
CA ALA A 12 -9.76 12.28 26.60
C ALA A 12 -10.09 11.10 25.66
N LEU A 13 -11.27 11.08 25.02
CA LEU A 13 -11.70 9.97 24.15
C LEU A 13 -11.64 10.30 22.65
N ALA A 14 -11.15 11.47 22.26
CA ALA A 14 -11.01 11.86 20.85
C ALA A 14 -9.61 11.55 20.26
N LEU A 15 -8.84 10.65 20.89
CA LEU A 15 -7.52 10.24 20.40
C LEU A 15 -7.43 8.71 20.40
N PRO A 16 -8.14 8.04 19.49
CA PRO A 16 -7.47 6.93 18.80
C PRO A 16 -7.78 6.84 17.30
N ALA A 17 -8.35 7.87 16.66
CA ALA A 17 -8.66 7.81 15.22
C ALA A 17 -7.45 8.15 14.30
N PHE A 18 -6.36 8.68 14.86
CA PHE A 18 -5.15 9.04 14.09
C PHE A 18 -3.95 8.10 14.35
N ALA A 19 -4.09 7.10 15.23
CA ALA A 19 -3.05 6.10 15.49
C ALA A 19 -3.28 4.79 14.71
N GLN A 20 -4.22 4.81 13.76
CA GLN A 20 -4.66 3.66 12.98
C GLN A 20 -4.26 3.79 11.51
N LEU A 21 -3.02 4.20 11.20
CA LEU A 21 -2.34 3.44 10.14
C LEU A 21 -2.21 2.04 10.73
N THR A 22 -3.16 1.20 10.33
CA THR A 22 -3.54 0.00 11.06
C THR A 22 -2.40 -1.01 11.02
N ASP A 23 -2.22 -1.78 12.09
CA ASP A 23 -1.32 -2.96 12.17
C ASP A 23 -1.26 -3.77 10.85
N VAL A 24 -2.39 -3.82 10.13
CA VAL A 24 -2.53 -4.42 8.81
C VAL A 24 -1.60 -3.81 7.76
N HIS A 25 -1.55 -2.48 7.56
CA HIS A 25 -0.72 -1.87 6.52
C HIS A 25 0.76 -2.14 6.75
N THR A 26 1.25 -1.97 7.98
CA THR A 26 2.64 -2.30 8.34
C THR A 26 2.94 -3.79 8.16
N ALA A 27 2.02 -4.67 8.56
CA ALA A 27 2.17 -6.11 8.36
C ALA A 27 2.19 -6.48 6.88
N GLN A 28 1.31 -5.90 6.06
CA GLN A 28 1.26 -6.16 4.62
C GLN A 28 2.45 -5.57 3.87
N GLN A 29 2.91 -4.37 4.23
CA GLN A 29 4.16 -3.80 3.73
C GLN A 29 5.34 -4.74 4.00
N ALA A 30 5.48 -5.22 5.24
CA ALA A 30 6.54 -6.17 5.59
C ALA A 30 6.43 -7.49 4.79
N ARG A 31 5.21 -8.02 4.62
CA ARG A 31 4.97 -9.21 3.78
C ARG A 31 5.34 -8.96 2.32
N ALA A 32 4.96 -7.81 1.77
CA ALA A 32 5.29 -7.40 0.41
C ALA A 32 6.80 -7.28 0.20
N HIS A 33 7.53 -6.63 1.10
CA HIS A 33 9.00 -6.57 1.02
C HIS A 33 9.63 -7.96 1.06
N ASN A 34 9.16 -8.84 1.94
CA ASN A 34 9.68 -10.20 2.03
C ASN A 34 9.41 -11.04 0.77
N ALA A 35 8.38 -10.70 -0.01
CA ALA A 35 8.08 -11.32 -1.29
C ALA A 35 8.99 -10.85 -2.42
N CYS A 36 9.47 -9.59 -2.37
CA CYS A 36 10.22 -8.98 -3.46
C CYS A 36 11.45 -9.76 -3.93
N PRO A 37 12.34 -10.29 -3.06
CA PRO A 37 13.51 -11.05 -3.52
C PRO A 37 13.14 -12.24 -4.41
N ALA A 38 12.07 -12.97 -4.06
CA ALA A 38 11.61 -14.11 -4.83
C ALA A 38 10.93 -13.68 -6.14
N LEU A 39 10.16 -12.58 -6.13
CA LEU A 39 9.53 -12.04 -7.33
C LEU A 39 10.59 -11.52 -8.33
N VAL A 40 11.57 -10.76 -7.84
CA VAL A 40 12.69 -10.27 -8.65
C VAL A 40 13.46 -11.42 -9.28
N ALA A 41 13.75 -12.48 -8.53
CA ALA A 41 14.44 -13.65 -9.09
C ALA A 41 13.64 -14.32 -10.23
N ARG A 42 12.31 -14.43 -10.11
CA ARG A 42 11.46 -14.95 -11.20
C ARG A 42 11.40 -14.00 -12.39
N HIS A 43 11.36 -12.69 -12.13
CA HIS A 43 11.36 -11.65 -13.13
C HIS A 43 12.65 -11.64 -13.95
N ASP A 44 13.80 -11.68 -13.29
CA ASP A 44 15.12 -11.73 -13.94
C ASP A 44 15.28 -13.00 -14.79
N ALA A 45 14.78 -14.14 -14.30
CA ALA A 45 14.77 -15.38 -15.08
C ALA A 45 13.90 -15.25 -16.34
N ALA A 46 12.76 -14.57 -16.27
CA ALA A 46 11.91 -14.32 -17.42
C ALA A 46 12.58 -13.37 -18.43
N ILE A 47 13.27 -12.33 -17.97
CA ILE A 47 14.06 -11.43 -18.83
C ILE A 47 15.17 -12.20 -19.55
N ALA A 48 15.91 -13.04 -18.83
CA ALA A 48 16.95 -13.90 -19.41
C ALA A 48 16.40 -14.89 -20.45
N ALA A 49 15.12 -15.29 -20.31
CA ALA A 49 14.40 -16.10 -21.29
C ALA A 49 13.79 -15.30 -22.46
N GLY A 50 13.99 -13.98 -22.50
CA GLY A 50 13.56 -13.11 -23.59
C GLY A 50 12.28 -12.29 -23.33
N LYS A 51 11.77 -12.25 -22.10
CA LYS A 51 10.66 -11.34 -21.75
C LYS A 51 11.14 -9.88 -21.87
N VAL A 52 10.40 -9.09 -22.63
CA VAL A 52 10.57 -7.62 -22.65
C VAL A 52 9.79 -7.06 -21.46
N THR A 53 10.43 -6.21 -20.66
CA THR A 53 9.85 -5.63 -19.44
C THR A 53 10.03 -4.11 -19.45
N SER A 54 9.12 -3.41 -18.78
CA SER A 54 9.29 -1.99 -18.42
C SER A 54 9.67 -1.77 -16.96
N TYR A 55 9.67 -2.85 -16.16
CA TYR A 55 9.88 -2.85 -14.72
C TYR A 55 11.19 -3.53 -14.29
N TYR A 56 11.68 -3.11 -13.13
CA TYR A 56 12.97 -3.44 -12.52
C TYR A 56 12.78 -3.81 -11.04
N ALA A 57 13.86 -4.22 -10.38
CA ALA A 57 13.82 -4.68 -9.00
C ALA A 57 13.32 -3.60 -8.02
N GLU A 58 13.63 -2.33 -8.31
CA GLU A 58 13.22 -1.17 -7.52
C GLU A 58 11.69 -0.99 -7.53
N ASP A 59 11.02 -1.38 -8.62
CA ASP A 59 9.56 -1.24 -8.74
C ASP A 59 8.83 -2.15 -7.75
N CYS A 60 9.33 -3.37 -7.50
CA CYS A 60 8.74 -4.23 -6.46
C CYS A 60 8.83 -3.57 -5.07
N THR A 61 9.99 -3.00 -4.76
CA THR A 61 10.22 -2.35 -3.46
C THR A 61 9.32 -1.13 -3.31
N CYS A 62 9.19 -0.33 -4.37
CA CYS A 62 8.28 0.82 -4.36
C CYS A 62 6.83 0.40 -4.14
N ILE A 63 6.33 -0.61 -4.86
CA ILE A 63 4.97 -1.13 -4.67
C ILE A 63 4.78 -1.59 -3.23
N ALA A 64 5.75 -2.31 -2.66
CA ALA A 64 5.69 -2.74 -1.26
C ALA A 64 5.62 -1.55 -0.29
N ASP A 65 6.47 -0.54 -0.49
CA ASP A 65 6.48 0.68 0.32
C ASP A 65 5.16 1.46 0.23
N SER A 66 4.58 1.51 -0.96
CA SER A 66 3.35 2.26 -1.24
C SER A 66 2.16 1.81 -0.39
N ILE A 67 2.17 0.59 0.15
CA ILE A 67 1.13 0.09 1.06
C ILE A 67 0.94 1.02 2.27
N ALA A 68 2.01 1.67 2.73
CA ALA A 68 1.97 2.56 3.88
C ALA A 68 1.93 4.05 3.50
N TRP A 69 1.64 4.40 2.25
CA TRP A 69 1.62 5.79 1.78
C TRP A 69 0.21 6.38 1.74
N GLU A 70 0.14 7.69 1.99
CA GLU A 70 -1.05 8.49 1.71
C GLU A 70 -1.24 8.62 0.20
N GLY A 71 -2.49 8.66 -0.25
CA GLY A 71 -2.82 8.94 -1.63
C GLY A 71 -2.42 10.36 -2.01
N TRP A 72 -2.25 10.59 -3.32
CA TRP A 72 -2.15 11.95 -3.83
C TRP A 72 -3.52 12.63 -3.80
N ASP A 73 -3.61 13.79 -3.14
CA ASP A 73 -4.79 14.64 -3.18
C ASP A 73 -4.64 15.67 -4.30
N GLU A 74 -5.45 15.53 -5.35
CA GLU A 74 -5.44 16.40 -6.53
C GLU A 74 -5.88 17.84 -6.23
N ILE A 75 -6.54 18.12 -5.10
CA ILE A 75 -6.99 19.46 -4.72
C ILE A 75 -5.89 20.20 -3.99
N SER A 76 -5.20 19.55 -3.06
CA SER A 76 -4.08 20.15 -2.31
C SER A 76 -2.74 20.03 -3.03
N GLU A 77 -2.64 19.16 -4.05
CA GLU A 77 -1.37 18.77 -4.68
C GLU A 77 -0.35 18.26 -3.63
N GLU A 78 -0.83 17.50 -2.65
CA GLU A 78 -0.03 16.97 -1.54
C GLU A 78 -0.36 15.49 -1.29
N LEU A 79 0.56 14.77 -0.64
CA LEU A 79 0.34 13.40 -0.16
C LEU A 79 -0.50 13.43 1.13
N THR A 80 -1.75 13.89 1.01
CA THR A 80 -2.73 13.98 2.10
C THR A 80 -4.02 13.23 1.78
N GLY A 81 -4.05 12.50 0.66
CA GLY A 81 -5.18 11.72 0.20
C GLY A 81 -5.37 10.44 1.02
N GLU A 82 -6.44 9.70 0.70
CA GLU A 82 -6.73 8.46 1.40
C GLU A 82 -5.65 7.40 1.16
N TYR A 83 -5.30 6.67 2.22
CA TYR A 83 -4.54 5.43 2.11
C TYR A 83 -5.29 4.41 1.26
N MET A 84 -4.57 3.43 0.72
CA MET A 84 -5.23 2.25 0.13
C MET A 84 -6.05 1.52 1.19
N SER A 85 -7.09 0.80 0.79
CA SER A 85 -7.88 0.04 1.75
C SER A 85 -7.10 -1.17 2.29
N GLU A 86 -7.47 -1.69 3.46
CA GLU A 86 -6.84 -2.91 4.00
C GLU A 86 -6.96 -4.11 3.04
N ALA A 87 -8.08 -4.20 2.31
CA ALA A 87 -8.29 -5.23 1.30
C ALA A 87 -7.30 -5.09 0.14
N ASP A 88 -7.05 -3.85 -0.32
CA ASP A 88 -6.06 -3.58 -1.36
C ASP A 88 -4.65 -3.89 -0.87
N ALA A 89 -4.30 -3.49 0.36
CA ALA A 89 -3.00 -3.79 0.97
C ALA A 89 -2.71 -5.30 1.03
N ILE A 90 -3.71 -6.10 1.44
CA ILE A 90 -3.60 -7.56 1.46
C ILE A 90 -3.43 -8.10 0.03
N MET A 91 -4.24 -7.61 -0.91
CA MET A 91 -4.19 -8.05 -2.31
C MET A 91 -2.82 -7.74 -2.93
N VAL A 92 -2.26 -6.55 -2.71
CA VAL A 92 -0.93 -6.17 -3.19
C VAL A 92 0.13 -7.14 -2.65
N ALA A 93 0.14 -7.37 -1.33
CA ALA A 93 1.11 -8.27 -0.70
C ALA A 93 1.00 -9.71 -1.23
N ASP A 94 -0.23 -10.24 -1.36
CA ASP A 94 -0.48 -11.58 -1.88
C ASP A 94 -0.08 -11.72 -3.36
N THR A 95 -0.36 -10.69 -4.17
CA THR A 95 0.01 -10.67 -5.59
C THR A 95 1.51 -10.61 -5.78
N LEU A 96 2.23 -9.76 -5.06
CA LEU A 96 3.69 -9.73 -5.11
C LEU A 96 4.31 -11.08 -4.71
N SER A 97 3.69 -11.80 -3.77
CA SER A 97 4.17 -13.14 -3.35
C SER A 97 4.05 -14.19 -4.45
N SER A 98 3.00 -14.11 -5.27
CA SER A 98 2.55 -15.22 -6.13
C SER A 98 2.70 -14.96 -7.63
N ALA A 99 2.79 -13.70 -8.05
CA ALA A 99 2.87 -13.34 -9.46
C ALA A 99 4.12 -13.94 -10.13
N PRO A 100 4.03 -14.34 -11.42
CA PRO A 100 5.17 -14.90 -12.13
C PRO A 100 6.29 -13.88 -12.36
N THR A 101 5.97 -12.64 -12.69
CA THR A 101 6.96 -11.54 -12.86
C THR A 101 6.43 -10.21 -12.30
N ILE A 102 7.26 -9.17 -12.26
CA ILE A 102 6.84 -7.84 -11.80
C ILE A 102 5.79 -7.24 -12.76
N ASP A 103 5.94 -7.39 -14.08
CA ASP A 103 4.91 -6.93 -15.04
C ASP A 103 3.54 -7.57 -14.77
N ASP A 104 3.54 -8.87 -14.47
CA ASP A 104 2.31 -9.62 -14.21
C ASP A 104 1.70 -9.18 -12.86
N ALA A 105 2.55 -8.94 -11.85
CA ALA A 105 2.11 -8.40 -10.57
C ALA A 105 1.46 -7.03 -10.73
N VAL A 106 2.11 -6.10 -11.44
CA VAL A 106 1.60 -4.75 -11.65
C VAL A 106 0.26 -4.79 -12.38
N THR A 107 0.15 -5.59 -13.43
CA THR A 107 -1.11 -5.74 -14.19
C THR A 107 -2.23 -6.26 -13.29
N LEU A 108 -1.98 -7.36 -12.57
CA LEU A 108 -2.99 -7.95 -11.67
C LEU A 108 -3.39 -6.99 -10.54
N ILE A 109 -2.44 -6.23 -10.01
CA ILE A 109 -2.69 -5.25 -8.95
C ILE A 109 -3.62 -4.15 -9.47
N TYR A 110 -3.28 -3.50 -10.58
CA TYR A 110 -4.09 -2.40 -11.14
C TYR A 110 -5.49 -2.86 -11.57
N ASP A 111 -5.64 -4.09 -12.05
CA ASP A 111 -6.94 -4.64 -12.42
C ASP A 111 -7.84 -4.97 -11.22
N SER A 112 -7.26 -5.09 -10.01
CA SER A 112 -7.95 -5.65 -8.84
C SER A 112 -8.16 -4.67 -7.68
N ILE A 113 -7.34 -3.62 -7.57
CA ILE A 113 -7.45 -2.64 -6.48
C ILE A 113 -8.57 -1.62 -6.70
N SER A 114 -8.98 -0.99 -5.60
CA SER A 114 -9.83 0.19 -5.62
C SER A 114 -9.14 1.42 -6.24
N LEU A 115 -9.94 2.43 -6.60
CA LEU A 115 -9.43 3.71 -7.11
C LEU A 115 -8.46 4.41 -6.13
N PRO A 116 -8.75 4.51 -4.81
CA PRO A 116 -7.76 5.00 -3.84
C PRO A 116 -6.45 4.21 -3.86
N GLY A 117 -6.51 2.88 -3.89
CA GLY A 117 -5.31 2.04 -3.99
C GLY A 117 -4.49 2.32 -5.25
N SER A 118 -5.17 2.53 -6.38
CA SER A 118 -4.51 2.89 -7.64
C SER A 118 -3.83 4.26 -7.58
N ALA A 119 -4.47 5.24 -6.92
CA ALA A 119 -3.91 6.59 -6.75
C ALA A 119 -2.66 6.58 -5.84
N VAL A 120 -2.65 5.74 -4.80
CA VAL A 120 -1.45 5.54 -3.97
C VAL A 120 -0.32 4.93 -4.80
N LEU A 121 -0.61 3.87 -5.57
CA LEU A 121 0.40 3.18 -6.38
C LEU A 121 0.96 4.02 -7.52
N SER A 122 0.20 4.97 -8.07
CA SER A 122 0.73 5.86 -9.10
C SER A 122 1.93 6.68 -8.64
N ASN A 123 2.10 6.89 -7.33
CA ASN A 123 3.28 7.57 -6.77
C ASN A 123 4.59 6.82 -7.07
N CYS A 124 4.54 5.52 -7.34
CA CYS A 124 5.71 4.73 -7.73
C CYS A 124 6.15 4.94 -9.18
N PHE A 125 5.21 5.30 -10.06
CA PHE A 125 5.43 5.27 -11.51
C PHE A 125 5.25 6.64 -12.17
N ALA A 126 4.75 7.64 -11.44
CA ALA A 126 4.78 9.03 -11.85
C ALA A 126 6.25 9.46 -12.04
N LYS A 127 6.67 9.53 -13.31
CA LYS A 127 7.96 10.07 -13.75
C LYS A 127 7.77 11.41 -14.43
#